data_AF-A0AAD6YQX0-F1
#
_entry.id   AF-A0AAD6YQX0-F1
#
_cell.length_a   1.000
_cell.length_b   1.000
_cell.length_c   1.000
_cell.angle_alpha   90.00
_cell.angle_beta   90.00
_cell.angle_gamma   90.00
#
_symmetry.space_group_name_H-M   'P 1'
#
loop_
_entity.id
_entity.type
_entity.pdbx_description
1 polymer ?
#
loop_
_entity_poly.entity_id
_entity_poly.type
_entity_poly.pdbx_seq_one_letter_code
_entity_poly.pdbx_strand_id
1 'polypeptide(L)' 'MLFCPTCANLLVISSDTGYSKWARNACPYEFPITKQMTSRTKLVRKVVDDVLSGAEAWRDADST' A
#
# COMPACT_ATOMS: atom_id res chain seq x y z
N MET A 1 -2.27 -4.11 -9.31
CA MET A 1 -1.97 -3.05 -10.30
C MET A 1 -2.77 -3.37 -11.56
N LEU A 2 -3.42 -2.38 -12.17
CA LEU A 2 -4.33 -2.58 -13.32
C LEU A 2 -3.71 -1.98 -14.60
N PHE A 3 -3.82 -2.72 -15.70
CA PHE A 3 -3.31 -2.35 -17.01
C PHE A 3 -4.45 -2.20 -18.01
N CYS A 4 -4.27 -1.30 -18.97
CA CYS A 4 -5.25 -1.11 -20.04
C CYS A 4 -5.10 -2.19 -21.13
N PRO A 5 -6.20 -2.81 -21.60
CA PRO A 5 -6.15 -3.89 -22.58
C PRO A 5 -5.65 -3.46 -23.97
N THR A 6 -5.71 -2.17 -24.31
CA THR A 6 -5.35 -1.69 -25.64
C THR A 6 -3.88 -1.26 -25.77
N CYS A 7 -3.24 -0.84 -24.67
CA CYS A 7 -1.88 -0.27 -24.72
C CYS A 7 -0.93 -0.84 -23.67
N ALA A 8 -1.37 -1.81 -22.86
CA ALA A 8 -0.62 -2.42 -21.76
C ALA A 8 -0.02 -1.44 -20.73
N ASN A 9 -0.46 -0.18 -20.75
CA ASN A 9 0.02 0.87 -19.86
C ASN A 9 -0.81 0.94 -18.58
N LEU A 10 -0.18 1.47 -17.53
CA LEU A 10 -0.73 1.59 -16.19
C LEU A 10 -1.93 2.55 -16.17
N LEU A 11 -3.00 2.15 -15.49
CA LEU A 11 -4.21 2.97 -15.31
C LEU A 11 -4.09 3.82 -14.04
N VAL A 12 -4.49 5.09 -14.15
CA VAL A 12 -4.50 6.04 -13.02
C VAL A 12 -5.95 6.35 -12.66
N ILE A 13 -6.21 6.61 -11.37
CA ILE A 13 -7.54 7.02 -10.92
C ILE A 13 -7.71 8.51 -11.21
N SER A 14 -8.75 8.89 -11.96
CA SER A 14 -9.20 10.27 -12.12
C SER A 14 -10.65 10.43 -11.66
N SER A 15 -11.05 11.65 -11.29
CA SER A 15 -12.38 11.94 -10.70
C SER A 15 -13.10 13.08 -11.42
N ASP A 16 -12.80 13.31 -12.70
CA ASP A 16 -13.23 14.53 -13.43
C ASP A 16 -14.75 14.67 -13.60
N THR A 17 -15.50 13.58 -13.49
CA THR A 17 -16.96 13.54 -13.72
C THR A 17 -17.76 13.27 -12.44
N GLY A 18 -17.14 13.40 -11.27
CA GLY A 18 -17.78 13.14 -9.96
C GLY A 18 -17.76 11.67 -9.53
N TYR A 19 -17.47 10.75 -10.45
CA TYR A 19 -17.20 9.35 -10.16
C TYR A 19 -15.72 9.03 -10.38
N SER A 20 -15.15 8.18 -9.52
CA SER A 20 -13.79 7.68 -9.72
C SER A 20 -13.76 6.74 -10.92
N LYS A 21 -12.91 7.04 -11.90
CA LYS A 21 -12.68 6.23 -13.10
C LYS A 21 -11.21 5.87 -13.22
N TRP A 22 -10.94 4.68 -13.75
CA TRP A 22 -9.61 4.31 -14.22
C TRP A 22 -9.45 4.88 -15.63
N ALA A 23 -8.62 5.90 -15.74
CA ALA A 23 -8.34 6.58 -16.99
C ALA A 23 -6.84 6.65 -17.22
N ARG A 24 -6.44 6.92 -18.46
CA ARG A 24 -5.04 7.16 -18.80
C ARG A 24 -4.93 8.28 -19.81
N ASN A 25 -3.87 9.06 -19.72
CA ASN A 25 -3.62 10.22 -20.57
C ASN A 25 -3.29 9.85 -22.03
N ALA A 26 -2.70 8.66 -22.26
CA ALA A 26 -2.24 8.25 -23.59
C ALA A 26 -3.29 7.52 -24.46
N CYS A 27 -4.46 7.13 -23.93
CA CYS A 27 -5.55 6.60 -24.76
C CYS A 27 -6.92 6.82 -24.11
N PRO A 28 -8.01 6.87 -24.89
CA PRO A 28 -9.36 7.19 -24.39
C PRO A 28 -10.05 6.02 -23.66
N TYR A 29 -9.30 5.00 -23.21
CA TYR A 29 -9.88 3.91 -22.44
C TYR A 29 -10.23 4.38 -21.03
N GLU A 30 -11.52 4.34 -20.72
CA GLU A 30 -12.06 4.68 -19.41
C GLU A 30 -12.81 3.48 -18.83
N PHE A 31 -12.55 3.16 -17.56
CA PHE A 31 -13.28 2.13 -16.84
C PHE A 31 -13.83 2.70 -15.52
N PRO A 32 -15.16 2.84 -15.38
CA PRO A 32 -15.76 3.42 -14.18
C PRO A 32 -15.65 2.47 -12.97
N ILE A 33 -15.31 3.01 -11.79
CA ILE A 33 -15.23 2.24 -10.54
C ILE A 33 -16.63 2.14 -9.93
N THR A 34 -17.32 1.05 -10.21
CA THR A 34 -18.70 0.81 -9.71
C THR A 34 -18.75 0.02 -8.41
N LYS A 35 -17.67 -0.70 -8.06
CA LYS A 35 -17.57 -1.55 -6.87
C LYS A 35 -16.39 -1.13 -6.02
N GLN A 36 -16.53 -1.29 -4.69
CA GLN A 36 -15.43 -1.05 -3.76
C GLN A 36 -14.30 -2.06 -3.99
N MET A 37 -13.11 -1.57 -4.31
CA MET A 37 -11.91 -2.37 -4.49
C MET A 37 -10.89 -1.99 -3.40
N THR A 38 -10.51 -2.94 -2.56
CA THR A 38 -9.51 -2.72 -1.50
C THR A 38 -8.33 -3.69 -1.67
N SER A 39 -7.12 -3.14 -1.79
CA SER A 39 -5.88 -3.92 -1.74
C SER A 39 -5.19 -3.65 -0.40
N ARG A 40 -5.00 -4.68 0.41
CA ARG A 40 -4.34 -4.57 1.73
C ARG A 40 -3.01 -5.32 1.70
N THR A 41 -1.91 -4.59 1.78
CA THR A 41 -0.61 -5.18 2.06
C THR A 41 -0.44 -5.28 3.57
N LYS A 42 -0.25 -6.49 4.11
CA LYS A 42 0.10 -6.69 5.52
C LYS A 42 1.61 -6.56 5.66
N LEU A 43 2.07 -5.45 6.25
CA LEU A 43 3.49 -5.28 6.54
C LEU A 43 3.82 -6.07 7.81
N VAL A 44 4.81 -6.95 7.73
CA VAL A 44 5.41 -7.56 8.91
C VAL A 44 6.28 -6.49 9.56
N ARG A 45 6.10 -6.29 10.87
CA ARG A 45 6.97 -5.37 11.62
C ARG A 45 8.39 -5.90 11.52
N LYS A 46 9.37 -5.01 11.39
CA LYS A 46 10.77 -5.39 11.53
C LYS A 46 10.93 -6.12 12.86
N VAL A 47 11.51 -7.30 12.83
CA VAL A 47 11.95 -7.98 14.05
C VAL A 47 13.00 -7.05 14.66
N VAL A 48 12.79 -6.63 15.90
CA VAL A 48 13.82 -5.93 16.66
C VAL A 48 14.89 -6.98 16.93
N ASP A 49 16.03 -6.87 16.25
CA ASP A 49 17.20 -7.66 16.62
C ASP A 49 17.58 -7.29 18.06
N ASP A 50 17.88 -8.29 18.88
CA ASP A 50 18.28 -8.20 20.30
C ASP A 50 19.64 -7.48 20.48
N VAL A 51 19.75 -6.25 19.98
CA VAL A 51 20.92 -5.38 20.19
C VAL A 51 20.78 -4.57 21.48
N LEU A 52 19.59 -4.55 22.08
CA LEU A 52 19.41 -4.22 23.48
C LEU A 52 19.42 -5.55 24.23
N SER A 53 20.61 -5.89 24.73
CA SER A 53 20.93 -6.94 25.68
C SER A 53 19.68 -7.46 26.40
N GLY A 54 19.47 -8.78 26.29
CA GLY A 54 18.26 -9.50 26.70
C GLY A 54 17.79 -9.17 28.12
N ALA A 55 16.68 -9.80 28.52
CA ALA A 55 16.04 -9.61 29.84
C ALA A 55 17.00 -9.64 31.06
N GLU A 56 18.25 -10.08 30.92
CA GLU A 56 19.34 -9.95 31.88
C GLU A 56 19.85 -8.51 32.12
N ALA A 57 19.87 -7.60 31.14
CA ALA A 57 20.45 -6.26 31.32
C ALA A 57 19.61 -5.33 32.22
N TRP A 58 18.37 -5.70 32.50
CA TRP A 58 17.44 -4.93 33.32
C TRP A 58 17.14 -5.60 34.67
N ARG A 59 17.80 -6.72 35.00
CA ARG A 59 17.62 -7.37 36.31
C ARG A 59 18.25 -6.60 37.46
N ASP A 60 19.30 -5.82 37.18
CA ASP A 60 20.09 -5.13 38.21
C ASP A 60 19.85 -3.61 38.24
N ALA A 61 18.93 -3.09 37.42
CA ALA A 61 18.65 -1.66 37.34
C ALA A 61 17.85 -1.09 38.53
N ASP A 62 17.38 -1.95 39.45
CA ASP A 62 16.50 -1.59 40.58
C ASP A 62 17.07 -2.02 41.94
N SER A 63 18.41 -2.09 42.05
CA SER A 63 19.11 -2.34 43.32
C SER A 63 20.09 -1.22 43.65
N THR A 64 19.61 0.02 43.74
CA THR A 64 20.17 1.03 44.66
C THR A 64 19.09 2.03 45.07
#